data_AF-A0A6C1B1H1-F1
#
_entry.id   AF-A0A6C1B1H1-F1
#
_cell.length_a   1.000
_cell.length_b   1.000
_cell.length_c   1.000
_cell.angle_alpha   90.00
_cell.angle_beta   90.00
_cell.angle_gamma   90.00
#
_symmetry.space_group_name_H-M   'P 1'
#
loop_
_entity.id
_entity.type
_entity.pdbx_description
1 polymer ?
#
loop_
_entity_poly.entity_id
_entity_poly.type
_entity_poly.pdbx_seq_one_letter_code
_entity_poly.pdbx_strand_id
1 'polypeptide(L)'
;MLLKVAAAPAQARQSDRGRLDAFYARFTPGARLAELLADIHLSADRHGLLPERGDYRSAVVSGTPLVRINATLPVDGRFDALYAWLGEVMGRHPGVGIEQLAIKRESPRDTRMQAEVRLAVYVRGGQ
;
A
#
# COMPACT_ATOMS: atom_id res chain seq x y z
N MET A 1 7.98 24.44 52.51
CA MET A 1 8.73 23.50 51.66
C MET A 1 8.15 23.59 50.25
N LEU A 2 8.84 24.31 49.36
CA LEU A 2 8.41 24.60 47.98
C LEU A 2 8.80 23.41 47.09
N LEU A 3 7.83 22.68 46.55
CA LEU A 3 8.09 21.73 45.46
C LEU A 3 8.30 22.50 44.16
N LYS A 4 9.57 22.63 43.75
CA LYS A 4 9.97 23.08 42.43
C LYS A 4 9.57 22.00 41.43
N VAL A 5 8.50 22.23 40.68
CA VAL A 5 8.18 21.42 39.50
C VAL A 5 9.35 21.57 38.54
N ALA A 6 10.17 20.52 38.43
CA ALA A 6 11.20 20.46 37.41
C ALA A 6 10.48 20.55 36.06
N ALA A 7 10.69 21.66 35.34
CA ALA A 7 10.26 21.76 33.95
C ALA A 7 10.84 20.56 33.21
N ALA A 8 9.97 19.74 32.62
CA ALA A 8 10.37 18.63 31.77
C ALA A 8 11.41 19.16 30.76
N PRO A 9 12.54 18.46 30.55
CA PRO A 9 13.60 18.95 29.71
C PRO A 9 13.04 19.25 28.32
N ALA A 10 13.53 20.33 27.73
CA ALA A 10 13.21 20.81 26.41
C ALA A 10 13.50 19.73 25.34
N GLN A 11 12.60 18.76 25.21
CA GLN A 11 12.31 18.17 23.92
C GLN A 11 11.86 19.34 23.07
N ALA A 12 12.80 19.89 22.30
CA ALA A 12 12.54 20.37 20.96
C ALA A 12 11.88 19.20 20.20
N ARG A 13 10.60 18.96 20.50
CA ARG A 13 9.69 18.04 19.83
C ARG A 13 9.73 18.49 18.38
N GLN A 14 10.20 17.62 17.50
CA GLN A 14 10.16 17.82 16.05
C GLN A 14 8.89 18.60 15.67
N SER A 15 9.07 19.76 15.04
CA SER A 15 7.93 20.62 14.67
C SER A 15 6.88 19.80 13.93
N ASP A 16 5.60 20.14 14.04
CA ASP A 16 4.53 19.40 13.36
C ASP A 16 4.81 19.26 11.85
N ARG A 17 5.42 20.30 11.28
CA ARG A 17 5.97 20.31 9.93
C ARG A 17 7.04 19.22 9.72
N GLY A 18 8.06 19.17 10.57
CA GLY A 18 9.13 18.17 10.47
C GLY A 18 8.63 16.73 10.67
N ARG A 19 7.59 16.51 11.50
CA ARG A 19 6.95 15.20 11.64
C ARG A 19 6.19 14.80 10.38
N LEU A 20 5.47 15.76 9.78
CA LEU A 20 4.72 15.55 8.55
C LEU A 20 5.64 15.28 7.34
N ASP A 21 6.74 16.03 7.23
CA ASP A 21 7.74 15.82 6.17
C ASP A 21 8.38 14.42 6.31
N ALA A 22 8.71 14.00 7.53
CA ALA A 22 9.23 12.65 7.80
C ALA A 22 8.20 11.55 7.49
N PHE A 23 6.90 11.80 7.72
CA PHE A 23 5.84 10.87 7.33
C PHE A 23 5.78 10.69 5.82
N TYR A 24 5.73 11.79 5.04
CA TYR A 24 5.65 11.71 3.58
C TYR A 24 6.92 11.15 2.92
N ALA A 25 8.08 11.31 3.56
CA ALA A 25 9.33 10.75 3.06
C ALA A 25 9.33 9.20 2.99
N ARG A 26 8.42 8.53 3.73
CA ARG A 26 8.26 7.06 3.71
C ARG A 26 7.58 6.53 2.45
N PHE A 27 6.89 7.40 1.70
CA PHE A 27 6.20 7.00 0.48
C PHE A 27 7.17 6.96 -0.71
N THR A 28 6.95 5.99 -1.59
CA THR A 28 7.74 5.84 -2.82
C THR A 28 7.63 7.12 -3.67
N PRO A 29 8.74 7.62 -4.24
CA PRO A 29 8.68 8.72 -5.22
C PRO A 29 7.82 8.34 -6.43
N GLY A 30 7.02 9.28 -6.94
CA GLY A 30 6.16 9.07 -8.11
C GLY A 30 6.91 8.59 -9.35
N ALA A 31 8.16 9.03 -9.54
CA ALA A 31 9.05 8.56 -10.60
C ALA A 31 9.33 7.05 -10.55
N ARG A 32 9.17 6.40 -9.38
CA ARG A 32 9.34 4.94 -9.20
C ARG A 32 8.01 4.19 -9.12
N LEU A 33 6.91 4.81 -9.53
CA LEU A 33 5.60 4.16 -9.54
C LEU A 33 5.61 2.92 -10.44
N ALA A 34 6.20 3.00 -11.63
CA ALA A 34 6.26 1.88 -12.56
C ALA A 34 7.00 0.66 -11.96
N GLU A 35 8.14 0.90 -11.30
CA GLU A 35 8.89 -0.15 -10.58
C GLU A 35 8.05 -0.79 -9.47
N LEU A 36 7.36 0.03 -8.66
CA LEU A 36 6.48 -0.47 -7.61
C LEU A 36 5.34 -1.33 -8.17
N LEU A 37 4.67 -0.88 -9.23
CA LEU A 37 3.58 -1.66 -9.86
C LEU A 37 4.10 -2.95 -10.48
N ALA A 38 5.29 -2.93 -11.08
CA ALA A 38 5.96 -4.13 -11.58
C ALA A 38 6.29 -5.11 -10.45
N ASP A 39 6.82 -4.63 -9.32
CA ASP A 39 7.11 -5.47 -8.14
C ASP A 39 5.85 -6.15 -7.59
N ILE A 40 4.72 -5.42 -7.52
CA ILE A 40 3.42 -5.98 -7.12
C ILE A 40 3.02 -7.11 -8.08
N HIS A 41 3.09 -6.87 -9.38
CA HIS A 41 2.70 -7.85 -10.40
C HIS A 41 3.61 -9.09 -10.40
N LEU A 42 4.93 -8.89 -10.38
CA LEU A 42 5.92 -9.97 -10.33
C LEU A 42 5.83 -10.77 -9.03
N SER A 43 5.47 -10.14 -7.91
CA SER A 43 5.23 -10.87 -6.66
C SER A 43 4.00 -11.76 -6.74
N ALA A 44 2.92 -11.32 -7.41
CA ALA A 44 1.73 -12.15 -7.59
C ALA A 44 2.08 -13.44 -8.35
N ASP A 45 2.84 -13.31 -9.45
CA ASP A 45 3.31 -14.45 -10.25
C ASP A 45 4.16 -15.42 -9.43
N ARG A 46 5.10 -14.92 -8.60
CA ARG A 46 5.90 -15.77 -7.70
C ARG A 46 5.06 -16.55 -6.68
N HIS A 47 3.91 -16.02 -6.27
CA HIS A 47 2.95 -16.73 -5.41
C HIS A 47 2.05 -17.70 -6.18
N GLY A 48 2.21 -17.83 -7.50
CA GLY A 48 1.36 -18.67 -8.35
C GLY A 48 -0.03 -18.09 -8.58
N LEU A 49 -0.18 -16.77 -8.40
CA LEU A 49 -1.36 -16.04 -8.83
C LEU A 49 -1.14 -15.63 -10.29
N LEU A 50 -2.18 -15.73 -11.11
CA LEU A 50 -2.13 -15.32 -12.51
C LEU A 50 -2.81 -13.95 -12.65
N PRO A 51 -2.09 -12.83 -12.44
CA PRO A 51 -2.66 -11.50 -12.60
C PRO A 51 -2.94 -11.23 -14.08
N GLU A 52 -4.19 -10.91 -14.43
CA GLU A 52 -4.48 -10.39 -15.77
C GLU A 52 -4.05 -8.92 -15.87
N ARG A 53 -4.38 -8.28 -17.00
CA ARG A 53 -4.10 -6.85 -17.19
C ARG A 53 -4.86 -6.04 -16.14
N GLY A 54 -4.10 -5.32 -15.30
CA GLY A 54 -4.67 -4.43 -14.31
C GLY A 54 -5.11 -3.08 -14.89
N ASP A 55 -6.16 -2.51 -14.31
CA ASP A 55 -6.61 -1.15 -14.59
C ASP A 55 -6.06 -0.17 -13.55
N TYR A 56 -5.53 0.96 -14.01
CA TYR A 56 -4.92 1.98 -13.16
C TYR A 56 -5.59 3.34 -13.33
N ARG A 57 -5.95 3.98 -12.22
CA ARG A 57 -6.45 5.37 -12.21
C ARG A 57 -5.71 6.18 -11.17
N SER A 58 -5.32 7.41 -11.51
CA SER A 58 -4.63 8.32 -10.59
C SER A 58 -5.52 9.47 -10.14
N ALA A 59 -5.30 9.92 -8.90
CA ALA A 59 -5.91 11.12 -8.35
C ALA A 59 -4.96 11.80 -7.35
N VAL A 60 -4.85 13.12 -7.43
CA VAL A 60 -4.13 13.90 -6.41
C VAL A 60 -4.90 13.84 -5.09
N VAL A 61 -4.18 13.70 -3.97
CA VAL A 61 -4.78 13.72 -2.63
C VAL A 61 -4.70 15.14 -2.09
N SER A 62 -5.83 15.85 -2.13
CA SER A 62 -5.94 17.26 -1.73
C SER A 62 -5.32 17.54 -0.36
N GLY A 63 -4.53 18.62 -0.28
CA GLY A 63 -3.86 19.02 0.97
C GLY A 63 -2.61 18.21 1.32
N THR A 64 -2.16 17.32 0.43
CA THR A 64 -0.98 16.47 0.64
C THR A 64 -0.07 16.46 -0.60
N PRO A 65 1.21 16.06 -0.49
CA PRO A 65 2.09 15.85 -1.64
C PRO A 65 1.89 14.48 -2.30
N LEU A 66 0.79 13.77 -2.00
CA LEU A 66 0.55 12.41 -2.45
C LEU A 66 -0.33 12.36 -3.69
N VAL A 67 -0.03 11.39 -4.55
CA VAL A 67 -0.91 10.91 -5.61
C VAL A 67 -1.34 9.50 -5.25
N ARG A 68 -2.64 9.24 -5.34
CA ARG A 68 -3.24 7.94 -5.16
C ARG A 68 -3.42 7.28 -6.51
N ILE A 69 -2.97 6.04 -6.64
CA ILE A 69 -3.20 5.17 -7.77
C ILE A 69 -4.13 4.05 -7.28
N ASN A 70 -5.29 3.93 -7.92
CA ASN A 70 -6.17 2.79 -7.73
C ASN A 70 -5.81 1.73 -8.77
N ALA A 71 -5.28 0.60 -8.30
CA ALA A 71 -4.90 -0.53 -9.13
C ALA A 71 -5.90 -1.66 -8.93
N THR A 72 -6.64 -2.02 -9.97
CA THR A 72 -7.52 -3.20 -9.96
C THR A 72 -6.79 -4.37 -10.62
N LEU A 73 -6.62 -5.45 -9.88
CA LEU A 73 -5.89 -6.65 -10.29
C LEU A 73 -6.83 -7.85 -10.19
N PRO A 74 -7.35 -8.36 -11.32
CA PRO A 74 -7.96 -9.68 -11.35
C PRO A 74 -6.86 -10.74 -11.17
N VAL A 75 -7.07 -11.67 -10.25
CA VAL A 75 -6.13 -12.77 -9.96
C VAL A 75 -6.88 -14.09 -9.88
N ASP A 76 -6.26 -15.15 -10.41
CA ASP A 76 -6.71 -16.52 -10.22
C ASP A 76 -5.61 -17.35 -9.55
N GLY A 77 -5.98 -18.20 -8.60
CA GLY A 77 -5.01 -19.04 -7.90
C GLY A 77 -5.55 -19.62 -6.61
N ARG A 78 -4.65 -20.01 -5.70
CA ARG A 78 -5.05 -20.55 -4.40
C ARG A 78 -5.35 -19.43 -3.40
N PHE A 79 -6.27 -19.70 -2.50
CA PHE A 79 -6.65 -18.74 -1.46
C PHE A 79 -5.49 -18.40 -0.50
N ASP A 80 -4.71 -19.40 -0.07
CA ASP A 80 -3.55 -19.17 0.80
C ASP A 80 -2.46 -18.32 0.12
N ALA A 81 -2.22 -18.55 -1.17
CA ALA A 81 -1.30 -17.75 -1.99
C ALA A 81 -1.73 -16.27 -2.06
N LEU A 82 -3.03 -15.99 -2.20
CA LEU A 82 -3.56 -14.62 -2.18
C LEU A 82 -3.23 -13.90 -0.87
N TYR A 83 -3.45 -14.52 0.28
CA TYR A 83 -3.13 -13.90 1.57
C TYR A 83 -1.62 -13.70 1.77
N ALA A 84 -0.82 -14.69 1.37
CA ALA A 84 0.64 -14.58 1.45
C ALA A 84 1.17 -13.43 0.59
N TRP A 85 0.67 -13.30 -0.65
CA TRP A 85 1.01 -12.22 -1.56
C TRP A 85 0.59 -10.84 -1.02
N LEU A 86 -0.65 -10.70 -0.54
CA LEU A 86 -1.11 -9.43 0.04
C LEU A 86 -0.28 -9.00 1.27
N GLY A 87 0.09 -9.97 2.12
CA GLY A 87 0.98 -9.74 3.26
C GLY A 87 2.37 -9.28 2.82
N GLU A 88 2.94 -9.91 1.80
CA GLU A 88 4.22 -9.51 1.21
C GLU A 88 4.17 -8.08 0.64
N VAL A 89 3.14 -7.76 -0.15
CA VAL A 89 2.98 -6.43 -0.78
C VAL A 89 2.89 -5.33 0.27
N MET A 90 2.02 -5.47 1.26
CA MET A 90 1.85 -4.45 2.31
C MET A 90 3.06 -4.37 3.24
N GLY A 91 3.74 -5.49 3.50
CA GLY A 91 4.97 -5.52 4.29
C GLY A 91 6.14 -4.83 3.60
N ARG A 92 6.24 -4.94 2.27
CA ARG A 92 7.30 -4.33 1.46
C ARG A 92 7.02 -2.87 1.10
N HIS A 93 5.76 -2.53 0.85
CA HIS A 93 5.35 -1.22 0.35
C HIS A 93 4.39 -0.54 1.33
N PRO A 94 4.90 0.28 2.28
CA PRO A 94 4.08 0.89 3.32
C PRO A 94 3.05 1.92 2.80
N GLY A 95 3.18 2.34 1.54
CA GLY A 95 2.21 3.20 0.85
C GLY A 95 1.11 2.43 0.11
N VAL A 96 1.02 1.10 0.26
CA VAL A 96 0.02 0.26 -0.41
C VAL A 96 -0.98 -0.27 0.61
N GLY A 97 -2.26 -0.14 0.30
CA GLY A 97 -3.36 -0.69 1.10
C GLY A 97 -4.41 -1.37 0.23
N ILE A 98 -5.22 -2.23 0.84
CA ILE A 98 -6.36 -2.88 0.19
C ILE A 98 -7.57 -1.96 0.30
N GLU A 99 -8.14 -1.58 -0.84
CA GLU A 99 -9.40 -0.83 -0.91
C GLU A 99 -10.60 -1.77 -1.02
N GLN A 100 -10.48 -2.81 -1.84
CA GLN A 100 -11.52 -3.81 -2.04
C GLN A 100 -10.90 -5.17 -2.31
N LEU A 101 -11.54 -6.21 -1.78
CA LEU A 101 -11.20 -7.60 -2.08
C LEU A 101 -12.50 -8.37 -2.32
N ALA A 102 -12.75 -8.76 -3.57
CA ALA A 102 -13.87 -9.63 -3.93
C ALA A 102 -13.31 -11.00 -4.32
N ILE A 103 -13.85 -12.08 -3.75
CA ILE A 103 -13.38 -13.45 -3.97
C ILE A 103 -14.57 -14.32 -4.38
N LYS A 104 -14.36 -15.14 -5.40
CA LYS A 104 -15.31 -16.12 -5.91
C LYS A 104 -14.65 -17.49 -6.03
N ARG A 105 -15.39 -18.54 -5.68
CA ARG A 105 -15.04 -19.95 -5.96
C ARG A 105 -16.17 -20.55 -6.79
N GLU A 106 -15.85 -21.43 -7.74
CA GLU A 106 -16.88 -22.09 -8.55
C GLU A 106 -17.63 -23.16 -7.74
N SER A 107 -16.91 -23.88 -6.88
CA SER A 107 -17.44 -24.87 -5.95
C SER A 107 -16.79 -24.74 -4.57
N PRO A 108 -17.51 -25.09 -3.47
CA PRO A 108 -16.92 -25.16 -2.13
C PRO A 108 -15.75 -26.15 -2.01
N ARG A 109 -15.63 -27.10 -2.94
CA ARG A 109 -14.53 -28.08 -2.98
C ARG A 109 -13.31 -27.56 -3.75
N ASP A 110 -13.42 -26.42 -4.43
CA ASP A 110 -12.32 -25.89 -5.23
C ASP A 110 -11.26 -25.25 -4.34
N THR A 111 -10.03 -25.67 -4.59
CA THR A 111 -8.83 -25.10 -3.97
C THR A 111 -8.39 -23.82 -4.66
N ARG A 112 -8.89 -23.56 -5.88
CA ARG A 112 -8.68 -22.34 -6.64
C ARG A 112 -9.82 -21.35 -6.43
N MET A 113 -9.52 -20.08 -6.62
CA MET A 113 -10.43 -18.95 -6.52
C MET A 113 -10.07 -17.91 -7.57
N GLN A 114 -11.09 -17.16 -7.99
CA GLN A 114 -10.94 -15.91 -8.73
C GLN A 114 -11.13 -14.77 -7.75
N ALA A 115 -10.30 -13.73 -7.82
CA ALA A 115 -10.48 -12.53 -7.04
C ALA A 115 -10.27 -11.25 -7.85
N GLU A 116 -11.05 -10.23 -7.52
CA GLU A 116 -10.76 -8.85 -7.90
C GLU A 116 -10.16 -8.13 -6.70
N VAL A 117 -8.90 -7.73 -6.83
CA VAL A 117 -8.14 -7.03 -5.79
C VAL A 117 -7.97 -5.58 -6.20
N ARG A 118 -8.53 -4.65 -5.42
CA ARG A 118 -8.34 -3.22 -5.61
C ARG A 118 -7.37 -2.71 -4.57
N LEU A 119 -6.22 -2.24 -5.01
CA LEU A 119 -5.20 -1.65 -4.17
C LEU A 119 -5.22 -0.12 -4.30
N ALA A 120 -5.06 0.55 -3.17
CA ALA A 120 -4.73 1.97 -3.10
C ALA A 120 -3.21 2.09 -2.93
N VAL A 121 -2.53 2.64 -3.93
CA VAL A 121 -1.08 2.88 -3.91
C VAL A 121 -0.83 4.38 -3.81
N TYR A 122 -0.17 4.81 -2.75
CA TYR A 122 0.19 6.20 -2.53
C TYR A 122 1.67 6.43 -2.86
N VAL A 123 1.93 7.41 -3.72
CA VAL A 123 3.28 7.86 -4.08
C VAL A 123 3.42 9.36 -3.85
N ARG A 124 4.62 9.82 -3.54
CA ARG A 124 4.91 11.25 -3.32
C ARG A 124 5.35 11.95 -4.61
N GLY A 125 4.90 13.18 -4.81
CA GLY A 125 5.43 14.05 -5.86
C GLY A 125 5.06 13.63 -7.28
N GLY A 126 3.79 13.26 -7.50
CA GLY A 126 3.29 13.03 -8.85
C GLY A 126 3.00 14.36 -9.56
N GLN A 127 3.99 14.82 -10.31
CA GLN A 127 3.87 15.69 -11.49
C GLN A 127 4.79 15.11 -12.56
#